data_AF-A0A329LSP6-F1
#
_entry.id   AF-A0A329LSP6-F1
#
_cell.length_a   1.000
_cell.length_b   1.000
_cell.length_c   1.000
_cell.angle_alpha   90.00
_cell.angle_beta   90.00
_cell.angle_gamma   90.00
#
_symmetry.space_group_name_H-M   'P 1'
#
loop_
_entity.id
_entity.type
_entity.pdbx_description
1 polymer ?
#
loop_
_entity_poly.entity_id
_entity_poly.type
_entity_poly.pdbx_seq_one_letter_code
_entity_poly.pdbx_strand_id
1 'polypeptide(L)' 'MRSIDGEGLRDDVEALRAAISRFQDHSYEALTTPERLGLLDTLEREARRMQALGHQLINQIGQQADPAELGGKLSWAL' A
#
# COMPACT_ATOMS: atom_id res chain seq x y z
N MET A 1 -14.79 -12.43 4.92
CA MET A 1 -14.21 -11.37 4.07
C MET A 1 -15.30 -10.34 3.83
N ARG A 2 -15.07 -9.06 4.13
CA ARG A 2 -16.10 -8.03 3.92
C ARG A 2 -16.28 -7.85 2.41
N SER A 3 -17.51 -7.92 1.92
CA SER A 3 -17.79 -7.53 0.53
C SER A 3 -17.56 -6.02 0.46
N ILE A 4 -16.60 -5.60 -0.33
CA ILE A 4 -16.23 -4.20 -0.52
C ILE A 4 -16.76 -3.81 -1.91
N ASP A 5 -17.62 -2.79 -1.96
CA ASP A 5 -17.96 -2.13 -3.21
C ASP A 5 -16.84 -1.14 -3.59
N GLY A 6 -16.90 -0.62 -4.83
CA GLY A 6 -15.87 0.30 -5.32
C GLY A 6 -15.79 1.63 -4.55
N GLU A 7 -16.82 1.99 -3.78
CA GLU A 7 -16.85 3.19 -2.95
C GLU A 7 -16.11 2.95 -1.64
N GLY A 8 -16.43 1.87 -0.92
CA GLY A 8 -15.74 1.51 0.32
C GLY A 8 -14.24 1.28 0.11
N LEU A 9 -13.84 0.70 -1.01
CA LEU A 9 -12.41 0.55 -1.34
C LEU A 9 -11.72 1.91 -1.54
N ARG A 10 -12.42 2.86 -2.19
CA ARG A 10 -11.87 4.19 -2.45
C ARG A 10 -11.64 4.95 -1.15
N ASP A 11 -12.59 4.87 -0.23
CA ASP A 11 -12.48 5.51 1.09
C ASP A 11 -11.32 4.92 1.89
N ASP A 12 -11.16 3.59 1.88
CA ASP A 12 -10.03 2.92 2.54
C ASP A 12 -8.67 3.34 1.93
N VAL A 13 -8.61 3.48 0.60
CA VAL A 13 -7.41 3.97 -0.10
C VAL A 13 -7.11 5.42 0.26
N GLU A 14 -8.12 6.28 0.34
CA GLU A 14 -7.94 7.67 0.73
C GLU A 14 -7.50 7.79 2.20
N ALA A 15 -8.09 7.00 3.09
CA ALA A 15 -7.68 6.92 4.49
C ALA A 15 -6.21 6.48 4.64
N LEU A 16 -5.78 5.50 3.83
CA LEU A 16 -4.38 5.06 3.77
C LEU A 16 -3.45 6.20 3.30
N ARG A 17 -3.81 6.89 2.22
CA ARG A 17 -3.02 8.03 1.69
C ARG A 17 -2.89 9.14 2.72
N ALA A 18 -4.00 9.54 3.33
CA ALA A 18 -4.02 10.57 4.37
C ALA A 18 -3.17 10.17 5.59
N ALA A 19 -3.18 8.90 5.99
CA ALA A 19 -2.33 8.43 7.08
C ALA A 19 -0.85 8.54 6.74
N ILE A 20 -0.44 8.13 5.53
CA ILE A 20 0.95 8.24 5.06
C ILE A 20 1.39 9.71 5.02
N SER A 21 0.56 10.61 4.47
CA SER A 21 0.85 12.04 4.44
C SER A 21 1.09 12.61 5.84
N ARG A 22 0.26 12.25 6.83
CA ARG A 22 0.49 12.68 8.23
C ARG A 22 1.84 12.23 8.77
N PHE A 23 2.27 11.00 8.49
CA PHE A 23 3.61 10.53 8.89
C PHE A 23 4.74 11.29 8.19
N GLN A 24 4.54 11.76 6.95
CA GLN A 24 5.54 12.54 6.23
C GLN A 24 5.64 13.98 6.75
N ASP A 25 4.53 14.53 7.25
CA ASP A 25 4.45 15.91 7.76
C ASP A 25 4.95 16.07 9.21
N HIS A 26 5.25 14.97 9.91
CA HIS A 26 5.73 15.01 11.30
C HIS A 26 7.24 15.24 11.41
N SER A 27 7.65 16.07 12.37
CA SER A 27 9.04 16.07 12.87
C SER A 27 9.21 14.98 13.93
N TYR A 28 10.28 14.20 13.80
CA TYR A 28 10.65 13.14 14.73
C TYR A 28 11.81 13.53 15.66
N GLU A 29 12.21 14.79 15.65
CA GLU A 29 13.38 15.27 16.40
C GLU A 29 13.20 15.13 17.92
N ALA A 30 11.96 15.32 18.40
CA ALA A 30 11.62 15.16 19.82
C ALA A 30 11.65 13.71 20.32
N LEU A 31 11.66 12.72 19.42
CA LEU A 31 11.71 11.31 19.79
C LEU A 31 13.11 10.89 20.22
N THR A 32 13.18 10.11 21.30
CA THR A 32 14.36 9.37 21.71
C THR A 32 14.69 8.26 20.70
N THR A 33 15.92 7.76 20.74
CA THR A 33 16.36 6.67 19.84
C THR A 33 15.49 5.41 19.96
N PRO A 34 15.11 4.91 21.16
CA PRO A 34 14.21 3.76 21.27
C PRO A 34 12.84 4.00 20.63
N GLU A 35 12.26 5.18 20.77
CA GLU A 35 10.97 5.53 20.15
C GLU A 35 11.07 5.53 18.62
N ARG A 36 12.16 6.06 18.05
CA ARG A 36 12.40 6.02 16.60
C ARG A 36 12.55 4.59 16.10
N LEU A 37 13.24 3.72 16.83
CA LEU A 37 13.39 2.31 16.47
C LEU A 37 12.04 1.58 16.50
N GLY A 38 11.19 1.84 17.51
CA GLY A 38 9.85 1.27 17.58
C GLY A 38 8.95 1.72 16.43
N LEU A 39 9.01 3.00 16.08
CA LEU A 39 8.29 3.53 14.91
C LEU A 39 8.79 2.90 13.61
N LEU A 40 10.11 2.78 13.44
CA LEU A 40 10.70 2.17 12.25
C LEU A 40 10.28 0.70 12.09
N ASP A 41 10.36 -0.11 13.15
CA ASP A 41 9.93 -1.52 13.11
C ASP A 41 8.44 -1.63 12.72
N THR A 42 7.60 -0.73 13.23
CA THR A 42 6.17 -0.69 12.88
C THR A 42 5.98 -0.37 11.39
N LEU A 43 6.62 0.70 10.90
CA LEU A 43 6.51 1.11 9.50
C LEU A 43 7.02 0.03 8.55
N GLU A 44 8.12 -0.65 8.89
CA GLU A 44 8.67 -1.74 8.08
C GLU A 44 7.74 -2.95 8.03
N ARG A 45 7.11 -3.32 9.16
CA ARG A 45 6.13 -4.42 9.19
C ARG A 45 4.95 -4.14 8.28
N GLU A 46 4.40 -2.94 8.37
CA GLU A 46 3.26 -2.56 7.53
C GLU A 46 3.67 -2.41 6.06
N ALA A 47 4.87 -1.89 5.76
CA ALA A 47 5.41 -1.87 4.41
C ALA A 47 5.52 -3.28 3.79
N ARG A 48 6.00 -4.27 4.56
CA ARG A 48 6.05 -5.68 4.12
C ARG A 48 4.66 -6.26 3.86
N ARG A 49 3.67 -5.93 4.71
CA ARG A 49 2.27 -6.35 4.49
C ARG A 49 1.69 -5.71 3.23
N MET A 50 1.96 -4.42 3.00
CA MET A 50 1.56 -3.72 1.79
C MET A 50 2.20 -4.31 0.54
N GLN A 51 3.48 -4.69 0.59
CA GLN A 51 4.14 -5.41 -0.51
C GLN A 51 3.46 -6.76 -0.81
N ALA A 52 3.13 -7.54 0.22
CA ALA A 52 2.42 -8.80 0.05
C ALA A 52 1.04 -8.59 -0.61
N LEU A 53 0.29 -7.56 -0.19
CA LEU A 53 -0.97 -7.17 -0.82
C LEU A 53 -0.78 -6.77 -2.29
N GLY A 54 0.25 -5.97 -2.59
CA GLY A 54 0.62 -5.58 -3.96
C GLY A 54 0.90 -6.78 -4.85
N HIS A 55 1.67 -7.77 -4.38
CA HIS A 55 1.91 -9.00 -5.12
C HIS A 55 0.63 -9.79 -5.39
N GLN A 56 -0.31 -9.85 -4.45
CA GLN A 56 -1.59 -10.51 -4.67
C GLN A 56 -2.40 -9.82 -5.78
N LEU A 57 -2.45 -8.48 -5.77
CA LEU A 57 -3.14 -7.71 -6.81
C LEU A 57 -2.48 -7.89 -8.19
N ILE A 58 -1.15 -7.80 -8.26
CA ILE A 58 -0.40 -8.03 -9.51
C ILE A 58 -0.69 -9.42 -10.08
N ASN A 59 -0.69 -10.45 -9.22
CA ASN A 59 -1.01 -11.81 -9.65
C ASN A 59 -2.45 -11.93 -10.15
N GLN A 60 -3.42 -11.29 -9.50
CA GLN A 60 -4.81 -11.29 -9.94
C GLN A 60 -4.96 -10.59 -11.29
N ILE A 61 -4.34 -9.42 -11.46
CA ILE A 61 -4.33 -8.69 -12.74
C ILE A 61 -3.72 -9.59 -13.83
N GLY A 62 -2.58 -10.23 -13.56
CA GLY A 62 -1.93 -11.12 -14.53
C GLY A 62 -2.74 -12.36 -14.90
N GLN A 63 -3.66 -12.80 -14.04
CA GLN A 63 -4.56 -13.93 -14.32
C GLN A 63 -5.84 -13.51 -15.06
N GLN A 64 -6.30 -12.27 -14.86
CA GLN A 64 -7.63 -11.83 -15.28
C GLN A 64 -7.61 -10.86 -16.47
N ALA A 65 -6.57 -10.04 -16.62
CA ALA A 65 -6.53 -9.00 -17.63
C ALA A 65 -6.03 -9.54 -18.98
N ASP A 66 -6.67 -9.10 -20.06
CA ASP A 66 -6.20 -9.37 -21.43
C ASP A 66 -5.03 -8.43 -21.76
N PRO A 67 -3.97 -8.88 -22.46
CA PRO A 67 -2.94 -8.00 -23.00
C PRO A 67 -3.45 -6.75 -23.73
N ALA A 68 -4.62 -6.81 -24.39
CA ALA A 68 -5.24 -5.66 -25.02
C ALA A 68 -5.69 -4.58 -24.00
N GLU A 69 -6.16 -4.99 -22.82
CA GLU A 69 -6.57 -4.09 -21.73
C GLU A 69 -5.37 -3.45 -21.03
N LEU A 70 -4.27 -4.19 -20.94
CA LEU A 70 -3.02 -3.72 -20.33
C LEU A 70 -2.14 -2.90 -21.28
N GLY A 71 -2.46 -2.87 -22.59
CA GLY A 71 -1.60 -2.26 -23.61
C GLY A 71 -0.32 -3.05 -23.91
N GLY A 72 -0.30 -4.35 -23.59
CA GLY A 72 0.86 -5.23 -23.73
C GLY A 72 0.97 -6.25 -22.61
N LYS A 73 2.19 -6.72 -22.31
CA LYS A 73 2.42 -7.61 -21.17
C LYS A 73 2.31 -6.84 -19.86
N LEU A 74 1.79 -7.46 -18.80
CA LEU A 74 1.72 -6.84 -17.46
C LEU A 74 3.08 -6.33 -16.98
N SER A 75 4.18 -7.03 -17.30
CA SER A 75 5.55 -6.61 -16.97
C SER A 75 6.00 -5.32 -17.66
N TRP A 76 5.24 -4.79 -18.61
CA TRP A 76 5.49 -3.49 -19.24
C TRP A 76 4.66 -2.37 -18.62
N ALA A 77 3.62 -2.69 -17.85
CA ALA A 77 2.71 -1.74 -17.20
C ALA A 77 3.07 -1.45 -15.73
N LEU A 78 3.92 -2.28 -15.13
CA LEU A 78 4.47 -2.16 -13.77
C LEU A 78 5.93 -1.74 -13.81
#